data_AF-A0A388K2E3-F1
#
_entry.id   AF-A0A388K2E3-F1
#
_cell.length_a   1.000
_cell.length_b   1.000
_cell.length_c   1.000
_cell.angle_alpha   90.00
_cell.angle_beta   90.00
_cell.angle_gamma   90.00
#
_symmetry.space_group_name_H-M   'P 1'
#
loop_
_entity.id
_entity.type
_entity.pdbx_description
1 polymer ?
#
loop_
_entity_poly.entity_id
_entity_poly.type
_entity_poly.pdbx_seq_one_letter_code
_entity_poly.pdbx_strand_id
1 'polypeptide(L)'
;FVYIFELVFHIVVVGFEVFWRDPSNRVHFMVDIASVVIVVFWFLDASNVESLSWLRLILLLQLVRLVELFRYFERTKQLIDTMKFLLPAIMPLLKMVFCLLSLYTAIGVQFFGGKLHRNHPAVVGTMFAKLDYWSYNYNDYVAGMVLSFNLMIGRDWIVFAKVMRVWSDR
;
A
#
# COMPACT_ATOMS: atom_id res chain seq x y z
N PHE A 1 1.12 -18.94 26.75
CA PHE A 1 0.76 -18.53 28.13
C PHE A 1 1.28 -17.13 28.49
N VAL A 2 2.58 -16.83 28.36
CA VAL A 2 3.15 -15.49 28.67
C VAL A 2 2.45 -14.34 27.91
N TYR A 3 2.22 -14.49 26.59
CA TYR A 3 1.53 -13.48 25.78
C TYR A 3 0.06 -13.25 26.16
N ILE A 4 -0.62 -14.26 26.72
CA ILE A 4 -2.02 -14.13 27.15
C ILE A 4 -2.08 -13.30 28.44
N PHE A 5 -1.15 -13.54 29.36
CA PHE A 5 -0.99 -12.72 30.56
C PHE A 5 -0.59 -11.29 30.22
N GLU A 6 0.31 -11.10 29.25
CA GLU A 6 0.71 -9.77 28.75
C GLU A 6 -0.51 -9.01 28.20
N LEU A 7 -1.36 -9.66 27.40
CA LEU A 7 -2.60 -9.07 26.85
C LEU A 7 -3.58 -8.67 27.97
N VAL A 8 -3.84 -9.57 28.93
CA VAL A 8 -4.77 -9.30 30.04
C VAL A 8 -4.25 -8.18 30.93
N PHE A 9 -2.96 -8.18 31.24
CA PHE A 9 -2.33 -7.14 32.04
C PHE A 9 -2.36 -5.79 31.33
N HIS A 10 -2.13 -5.76 30.01
CA HIS A 10 -2.20 -4.55 29.21
C HIS A 10 -3.60 -3.91 29.24
N ILE A 11 -4.66 -4.73 29.10
CA ILE A 11 -6.06 -4.25 29.17
C ILE A 11 -6.39 -3.68 30.55
N VAL A 12 -5.94 -4.35 31.62
CA VAL A 12 -6.22 -3.94 33.01
C VAL A 12 -5.48 -2.65 33.37
N VAL A 13 -4.22 -2.49 32.94
CA VAL A 13 -3.39 -1.32 33.27
C VAL A 13 -3.83 -0.06 32.51
N VAL A 14 -4.26 -0.19 31.26
CA VAL A 14 -4.64 0.98 30.45
C VAL A 14 -6.06 1.48 30.74
N GLY A 15 -6.95 0.59 31.19
CA GLY A 15 -8.33 0.92 31.53
C GLY A 15 -9.21 1.10 30.29
N PHE A 16 -10.40 0.49 30.32
CA PHE A 16 -11.29 0.39 29.14
C PHE A 16 -11.68 1.74 28.54
N GLU A 17 -11.87 2.79 29.35
CA GLU A 17 -12.31 4.09 28.83
C GLU A 17 -11.20 4.93 28.18
N VAL A 18 -9.99 4.94 28.76
CA VAL A 18 -8.84 5.64 28.18
C VAL A 18 -8.36 4.91 26.91
N PHE A 19 -8.51 3.59 26.90
CA PHE A 19 -8.17 2.71 25.79
C PHE A 19 -8.87 3.11 24.47
N TRP A 20 -10.18 3.38 24.50
CA TRP A 20 -10.94 3.67 23.29
C TRP A 20 -10.73 5.09 22.74
N ARG A 21 -10.21 6.03 23.54
CA ARG A 21 -10.07 7.43 23.13
C ARG A 21 -8.88 7.67 22.21
N ASP A 22 -7.74 7.03 22.47
CA ASP A 22 -6.50 7.29 21.73
C ASP A 22 -6.30 6.35 20.54
N PRO A 23 -6.17 6.86 19.29
CA PRO A 23 -6.02 6.04 18.08
C PRO A 23 -4.77 5.19 18.08
N SER A 24 -3.70 5.70 18.68
CA SER A 24 -2.47 4.96 18.94
C SER A 24 -2.77 3.68 19.72
N ASN A 25 -3.48 3.80 20.84
CA ASN A 25 -3.67 2.71 21.76
C ASN A 25 -4.56 1.59 21.17
N ARG A 26 -5.50 1.97 20.29
CA ARG A 26 -6.30 1.02 19.51
C ARG A 26 -5.45 0.15 18.57
N VAL A 27 -4.44 0.74 17.91
CA VAL A 27 -3.54 -0.02 17.01
C VAL A 27 -2.71 -1.03 17.80
N HIS A 28 -2.11 -0.61 18.92
CA HIS A 28 -1.30 -1.49 19.78
C HIS A 28 -2.09 -2.74 20.19
N PHE A 29 -3.33 -2.56 20.65
CA PHE A 29 -4.19 -3.68 21.06
C PHE A 29 -4.61 -4.60 19.92
N MET A 30 -4.85 -4.07 18.71
CA MET A 30 -5.11 -4.92 17.55
C MET A 30 -3.89 -5.81 17.25
N VAL A 31 -2.68 -5.27 17.38
CA VAL A 31 -1.44 -6.04 17.19
C VAL A 31 -1.22 -7.05 18.31
N ASP A 32 -1.62 -6.74 19.54
CA ASP A 32 -1.54 -7.67 20.66
C ASP A 32 -2.50 -8.85 20.52
N ILE A 33 -3.74 -8.60 20.09
CA ILE A 33 -4.69 -9.67 19.73
C ILE A 33 -4.13 -10.52 18.59
N ALA A 34 -3.64 -9.89 17.53
CA ALA A 34 -3.07 -10.59 16.37
C ALA A 34 -1.91 -11.52 16.77
N SER A 35 -1.09 -11.10 17.74
CA SER A 35 0.00 -11.89 18.28
C SER A 35 -0.47 -13.12 19.06
N VAL A 36 -1.52 -12.98 19.87
CA VAL A 36 -2.14 -14.13 20.57
C VAL A 36 -2.73 -15.11 19.56
N VAL A 37 -3.41 -14.62 18.53
CA VAL A 37 -3.99 -15.45 17.46
C VAL A 37 -2.90 -16.27 16.75
N ILE A 38 -1.79 -15.66 16.34
CA ILE A 38 -0.68 -16.38 15.70
C ILE A 38 -0.17 -17.51 16.59
N VAL A 39 0.08 -17.23 17.88
CA VAL A 39 0.61 -18.22 18.82
C VAL A 39 -0.37 -19.39 18.96
N VAL A 40 -1.66 -19.12 19.12
CA VAL A 40 -2.69 -20.17 19.23
C VAL A 40 -2.76 -21.00 17.95
N PHE A 41 -2.76 -20.39 16.77
CA PHE A 41 -2.74 -21.10 15.49
C PHE A 41 -1.49 -21.96 15.30
N TRP A 42 -0.32 -21.46 15.70
CA TRP A 42 0.94 -22.20 15.63
C TRP A 42 0.94 -23.47 16.50
N PHE A 43 0.24 -23.45 17.63
CA PHE A 43 0.05 -24.63 18.48
C PHE A 43 -0.99 -25.63 17.93
N LEU A 44 -2.01 -25.15 17.22
CA LEU A 44 -3.10 -25.98 16.71
C LEU A 44 -2.79 -26.62 15.35
N ASP A 45 -2.02 -25.95 14.50
CA ASP A 45 -1.82 -26.35 13.11
C ASP A 45 -0.32 -26.41 12.77
N ALA A 46 0.34 -27.49 13.22
CA ALA A 46 1.78 -27.70 13.00
C ALA A 46 2.12 -28.24 11.59
N SER A 47 1.14 -28.50 10.71
CA SER A 47 1.37 -29.26 9.46
C SER A 47 0.78 -28.69 8.17
N ASN A 48 -0.03 -27.61 8.19
CA ASN A 48 -0.64 -27.07 6.96
C ASN A 48 0.14 -25.88 6.36
N VAL A 49 0.64 -26.08 5.15
CA VAL A 49 1.46 -25.10 4.40
C VAL A 49 0.62 -23.94 3.83
N GLU A 50 -0.68 -24.15 3.57
CA GLU A 50 -1.63 -23.12 3.10
C GLU A 50 -1.87 -22.01 4.14
N SER A 51 -1.74 -22.34 5.44
CA SER A 51 -1.85 -21.36 6.54
C SER A 51 -0.77 -20.27 6.51
N LEU A 52 0.35 -20.52 5.80
CA LEU A 52 1.52 -19.66 5.84
C LEU A 52 1.30 -18.29 5.18
N SER A 53 0.44 -18.17 4.18
CA SER A 53 0.23 -16.89 3.46
C SER A 53 -0.45 -15.84 4.35
N TRP A 54 -1.52 -16.22 5.04
CA TRP A 54 -2.21 -15.34 5.98
C TRP A 54 -1.38 -15.10 7.24
N LEU A 55 -0.71 -16.13 7.75
CA LEU A 55 0.20 -15.98 8.90
C LEU A 55 1.34 -15.01 8.58
N ARG A 56 1.91 -15.01 7.38
CA ARG A 56 2.91 -14.02 6.94
C ARG A 56 2.37 -12.59 6.99
N LEU A 57 1.14 -12.35 6.58
CA LEU A 57 0.52 -11.02 6.68
C LEU A 57 0.36 -10.56 8.14
N ILE A 58 -0.05 -11.46 9.04
CA ILE A 58 -0.19 -11.14 10.47
C ILE A 58 1.19 -10.95 11.13
N LEU A 59 2.21 -11.71 10.72
CA LEU A 59 3.60 -11.51 11.15
C LEU A 59 4.15 -10.15 10.67
N LEU A 60 3.83 -9.71 9.46
CA LEU A 60 4.16 -8.37 8.98
C LEU A 60 3.45 -7.28 9.80
N LEU A 61 2.21 -7.51 10.24
CA LEU A 61 1.49 -6.61 11.14
C LEU A 61 2.22 -6.45 12.49
N GLN A 62 2.91 -7.49 12.98
CA GLN A 62 3.71 -7.38 14.20
C GLN A 62 4.92 -6.47 14.06
N LEU A 63 5.39 -6.18 12.85
CA LEU A 63 6.44 -5.18 12.62
C LEU A 63 5.99 -3.78 13.06
N VAL A 64 4.69 -3.54 13.21
CA VAL A 64 4.15 -2.31 13.81
C VAL A 64 4.67 -2.11 15.24
N ARG A 65 4.86 -3.18 16.03
CA ARG A 65 5.49 -3.08 17.37
C ARG A 65 6.91 -2.54 17.32
N LEU A 66 7.66 -2.82 16.24
CA LEU A 66 8.99 -2.24 16.04
C LEU A 66 8.90 -0.72 15.84
N VAL A 67 7.90 -0.26 15.08
CA VAL A 67 7.63 1.18 14.89
C VAL A 67 7.26 1.84 16.22
N GLU A 68 6.53 1.13 17.08
CA GLU A 68 6.17 1.59 18.42
C GLU A 68 7.37 1.63 19.37
N LEU A 69 8.32 0.71 19.25
CA LEU A 69 9.57 0.74 20.01
C LEU A 69 10.34 2.04 19.79
N PHE A 70 10.29 2.60 18.58
CA PHE A 70 10.89 3.91 18.29
C PHE A 70 10.19 5.06 19.01
N ARG A 71 9.01 4.89 19.60
CA ARG A 71 8.33 5.97 20.35
C ARG A 71 8.91 6.20 21.74
N TYR A 72 9.66 5.24 22.27
CA TYR A 72 10.34 5.37 23.56
C TYR A 72 11.60 6.25 23.47
N PHE A 73 12.17 6.41 22.28
CA PHE A 73 13.29 7.29 22.05
C PHE A 73 12.80 8.74 21.82
N GLU A 74 13.30 9.67 22.63
CA GLU A 74 12.81 11.06 22.64
C GLU A 74 13.04 11.80 21.32
N ARG A 75 14.16 11.50 20.64
CA ARG A 75 14.49 12.09 19.31
C ARG A 75 13.50 11.67 18.21
N THR A 76 13.11 10.41 18.18
CA THR A 76 12.17 9.87 17.18
C THR A 76 10.72 10.21 17.50
N LYS A 77 10.37 10.39 18.78
CA LYS A 77 9.05 10.91 19.17
C LYS A 77 8.75 12.27 18.53
N GLN A 78 9.71 13.20 18.58
CA GLN A 78 9.54 14.53 17.95
C GLN A 78 9.32 14.44 16.43
N LEU A 79 10.02 13.51 15.75
CA LEU A 79 9.82 13.25 14.32
C LEU A 79 8.45 12.64 14.04
N ILE A 80 7.99 11.69 14.86
CA ILE A 80 6.69 11.06 14.70
C ILE A 80 5.56 12.08 14.93
N ASP A 81 5.70 12.96 15.93
CA ASP A 81 4.68 13.95 16.25
C ASP A 81 4.59 15.05 15.17
N THR A 82 5.73 15.46 14.60
CA THR A 82 5.74 16.35 13.43
C THR A 82 5.15 15.67 12.19
N MET A 83 5.44 14.41 11.93
CA MET A 83 4.80 13.65 10.84
C MET A 83 3.29 13.54 11.04
N LYS A 84 2.80 13.25 12.25
CA LYS A 84 1.36 13.21 12.57
C LYS A 84 0.67 14.53 12.35
N PHE A 85 1.34 15.65 12.65
CA PHE A 85 0.81 16.98 12.36
C PHE A 85 0.81 17.29 10.86
N LEU A 86 1.83 16.84 10.13
CA LEU A 86 1.98 17.09 8.70
C LEU A 86 1.04 16.24 7.83
N LEU A 87 0.74 15.00 8.25
CA LEU A 87 -0.16 14.10 7.54
C LEU A 87 -1.52 14.74 7.18
N PRO A 88 -2.33 15.26 8.13
CA PRO A 88 -3.60 15.89 7.81
C PRO A 88 -3.45 17.15 6.96
N ALA A 89 -2.31 17.86 7.07
CA ALA A 89 -2.02 19.03 6.24
C ALA A 89 -1.76 18.65 4.75
N ILE A 90 -1.18 17.47 4.50
CA ILE A 90 -0.92 16.97 3.14
C ILE A 90 -2.17 16.33 2.51
N MET A 91 -3.13 15.85 3.31
CA MET A 91 -4.33 15.15 2.81
C MET A 91 -5.11 15.91 1.72
N PRO A 92 -5.36 17.24 1.80
CA PRO A 92 -6.03 17.97 0.73
C PRO A 92 -5.25 17.96 -0.59
N LEU A 93 -3.92 18.08 -0.52
CA LEU A 93 -3.04 18.04 -1.70
C LEU A 93 -3.08 16.68 -2.37
N LEU A 94 -3.00 15.59 -1.58
CA LEU A 94 -3.14 14.22 -2.09
C LEU A 94 -4.50 14.01 -2.78
N LYS A 95 -5.58 14.51 -2.21
CA LYS A 95 -6.92 14.44 -2.83
C LYS A 95 -6.97 15.18 -4.16
N MET A 96 -6.38 16.37 -4.22
CA MET A 96 -6.32 17.16 -5.45
C MET A 96 -5.53 16.40 -6.53
N VAL A 97 -4.34 15.87 -6.20
CA VAL A 97 -3.52 15.07 -7.11
C VAL A 97 -4.27 13.82 -7.56
N PHE A 98 -4.93 13.11 -6.65
CA PHE A 98 -5.73 11.93 -6.98
C PHE A 98 -6.88 12.26 -7.95
N CYS A 99 -7.57 13.39 -7.75
CA CYS A 99 -8.61 13.86 -8.65
C CYS A 99 -8.07 14.15 -10.05
N LEU A 100 -6.92 14.83 -10.14
CA LEU A 100 -6.25 15.11 -11.41
C LEU A 100 -5.85 13.79 -12.11
N LEU A 101 -5.23 12.85 -11.41
CA LEU A 101 -4.87 11.55 -11.95
C LEU A 101 -6.11 10.78 -12.44
N SER A 102 -7.21 10.84 -11.71
CA SER A 102 -8.48 10.21 -12.08
C SER A 102 -9.04 10.81 -13.38
N LEU A 103 -8.99 12.14 -13.53
CA LEU A 103 -9.40 12.83 -14.75
C LEU A 103 -8.52 12.42 -15.95
N TYR A 104 -7.20 12.46 -15.79
CA TYR A 104 -6.27 12.02 -16.84
C TYR A 104 -6.46 10.55 -17.20
N THR A 105 -6.73 9.70 -16.22
CA THR A 105 -7.01 8.28 -16.45
C THR A 105 -8.31 8.08 -17.22
N ALA A 106 -9.38 8.80 -16.87
CA ALA A 106 -10.65 8.73 -17.59
C ALA A 106 -10.50 9.13 -19.06
N ILE A 107 -9.77 10.23 -19.33
CA ILE A 107 -9.42 10.65 -20.68
C ILE A 107 -8.57 9.57 -21.36
N GLY A 108 -7.53 9.08 -20.69
CA GLY A 108 -6.63 8.06 -21.22
C GLY A 108 -7.36 6.78 -21.66
N VAL A 109 -8.31 6.30 -20.86
CA VAL A 109 -9.12 5.11 -21.18
C VAL A 109 -10.02 5.37 -22.39
N GLN A 110 -10.63 6.56 -22.51
CA GLN A 110 -11.48 6.88 -23.66
C GLN A 110 -10.69 6.98 -24.98
N PHE A 111 -9.49 7.55 -24.95
CA PHE A 111 -8.69 7.76 -26.16
C PHE A 111 -7.80 6.57 -26.53
N PHE A 112 -7.32 5.81 -25.54
CA PHE A 112 -6.31 4.76 -25.71
C PHE A 112 -6.77 3.37 -25.25
N GLY A 113 -8.00 3.24 -24.75
CA GLY A 113 -8.56 1.96 -24.31
C GLY A 113 -8.61 0.92 -25.43
N GLY A 114 -8.08 -0.27 -25.16
CA GLY A 114 -8.07 -1.38 -26.12
C GLY A 114 -7.14 -1.16 -27.31
N LYS A 115 -6.30 -0.12 -27.32
CA LYS A 115 -5.30 0.04 -28.38
C LYS A 115 -4.06 -0.82 -28.07
N LEU A 116 -3.63 -0.83 -26.81
CA LEU A 116 -2.39 -1.49 -26.41
C LEU A 116 -2.56 -3.01 -26.21
N HIS A 117 -2.06 -3.79 -27.16
CA HIS A 117 -2.09 -5.26 -27.11
C HIS A 117 -0.76 -5.88 -27.58
N ARG A 118 -0.43 -7.06 -27.05
CA ARG A 118 0.84 -7.78 -27.28
C ARG A 118 1.11 -8.07 -28.76
N ASN A 119 0.06 -8.30 -29.53
CA ASN A 119 0.16 -8.74 -30.92
C ASN A 119 0.17 -7.59 -31.93
N HIS A 120 0.19 -6.33 -31.48
CA HIS A 120 0.14 -5.19 -32.39
C HIS A 120 1.52 -4.92 -33.02
N PRO A 121 1.65 -4.90 -34.37
CA PRO A 121 2.95 -4.83 -35.05
C PRO A 121 3.73 -3.54 -34.76
N ALA A 122 3.05 -2.46 -34.33
CA ALA A 122 3.69 -1.20 -33.99
C ALA A 122 4.38 -1.18 -32.60
N VAL A 123 4.13 -2.19 -31.75
CA VAL A 123 4.72 -2.30 -30.41
C VAL A 123 5.81 -3.36 -30.35
N VAL A 124 5.76 -4.35 -31.25
CA VAL A 124 6.74 -5.44 -31.35
C VAL A 124 8.12 -4.86 -31.67
N GLY A 125 9.10 -5.11 -30.79
CA GLY A 125 10.48 -4.61 -30.92
C GLY A 125 10.78 -3.27 -30.25
N THR A 126 9.75 -2.56 -29.75
CA THR A 126 9.94 -1.31 -29.00
C THR A 126 10.52 -1.57 -27.60
N MET A 127 11.09 -0.52 -26.97
CA MET A 127 11.61 -0.59 -25.60
C MET A 127 10.52 -0.99 -24.58
N PHE A 128 9.26 -0.66 -24.89
CA PHE A 128 8.10 -1.06 -24.09
C PHE A 128 7.93 -2.58 -24.03
N ALA A 129 8.02 -3.26 -25.18
CA ALA A 129 7.91 -4.72 -25.25
C ALA A 129 9.12 -5.41 -24.61
N LYS A 130 10.33 -4.83 -24.72
CA LYS A 130 11.55 -5.36 -24.10
C LYS A 130 11.54 -5.28 -22.57
N LEU A 131 10.91 -4.25 -22.01
CA LEU A 131 10.80 -4.03 -20.56
C LEU A 131 9.57 -4.67 -19.92
N ASP A 132 8.80 -5.44 -20.70
CA ASP A 132 7.60 -6.15 -20.25
C ASP A 132 6.53 -5.25 -19.58
N TYR A 133 6.34 -4.03 -20.10
CA TYR A 133 5.44 -3.03 -19.50
C TYR A 133 3.94 -3.22 -19.80
N TRP A 134 3.50 -4.44 -20.14
CA TRP A 134 2.11 -4.70 -20.53
C TRP A 134 1.08 -4.34 -19.46
N SER A 135 1.46 -4.37 -18.18
CA SER A 135 0.58 -3.99 -17.06
C SER A 135 0.32 -2.48 -16.98
N TYR A 136 1.14 -1.65 -17.64
CA TYR A 136 1.03 -0.20 -17.62
C TYR A 136 0.35 0.29 -18.90
N ASN A 137 -0.97 0.33 -18.88
CA ASN A 137 -1.80 0.64 -20.05
C ASN A 137 -3.09 1.37 -19.64
N TYR A 138 -3.84 1.88 -20.62
CA TYR A 138 -5.16 2.51 -20.43
C TYR A 138 -6.33 1.60 -20.87
N ASN A 139 -6.13 0.28 -20.93
CA ASN A 139 -7.21 -0.64 -21.31
C ASN A 139 -8.29 -0.73 -20.23
N ASP A 140 -7.87 -0.62 -18.95
CA ASP A 140 -8.75 -0.60 -17.78
C ASP A 140 -8.43 0.60 -16.90
N TYR A 141 -9.42 1.08 -16.14
CA TYR A 141 -9.26 2.25 -15.27
C TYR A 141 -8.17 2.06 -14.21
N VAL A 142 -8.10 0.88 -13.58
CA VAL A 142 -7.10 0.61 -12.53
C VAL A 142 -5.68 0.58 -13.10
N ALA A 143 -5.49 -0.06 -14.26
CA ALA A 143 -4.21 -0.06 -14.96
C ALA A 143 -3.81 1.35 -15.40
N GLY A 144 -4.79 2.12 -15.90
CA GLY A 144 -4.60 3.51 -16.32
C GLY A 144 -4.22 4.44 -15.16
N MET A 145 -4.73 4.17 -13.96
CA MET A 145 -4.37 4.93 -12.76
C MET A 145 -2.92 4.66 -12.35
N VAL A 146 -2.47 3.41 -12.40
CA VAL A 146 -1.07 3.03 -12.11
C VAL A 146 -0.13 3.63 -13.17
N LEU A 147 -0.51 3.59 -14.45
CA LEU A 147 0.23 4.24 -15.52
C LEU A 147 0.31 5.76 -15.33
N SER A 148 -0.81 6.43 -15.05
CA SER A 148 -0.85 7.88 -14.80
C SER A 148 0.01 8.28 -13.61
N PHE A 149 0.02 7.48 -12.54
CA PHE A 149 0.89 7.68 -11.39
C PHE A 149 2.38 7.53 -11.75
N ASN A 150 2.74 6.51 -12.53
CA ASN A 150 4.12 6.35 -13.02
C ASN A 150 4.58 7.53 -13.89
N LEU A 151 3.69 8.05 -14.74
CA LEU A 151 3.95 9.25 -15.55
C LEU A 151 4.13 10.50 -14.68
N MET A 152 3.33 10.66 -13.62
CA MET A 152 3.46 11.76 -12.66
C MET A 152 4.82 11.73 -11.92
N ILE A 153 5.30 10.54 -11.56
CA ILE A 153 6.62 10.36 -10.94
C ILE A 153 7.76 10.59 -11.96
N GLY A 154 7.44 10.62 -13.26
CA GLY A 154 8.42 10.76 -14.33
C GLY A 154 9.18 9.48 -14.64
N ARG A 155 8.69 8.32 -14.19
CA ARG A 155 9.36 7.03 -14.40
C ARG A 155 9.15 6.56 -15.83
N ASP A 156 10.25 6.41 -16.58
CA ASP A 156 10.28 5.86 -17.95
C ASP A 156 9.26 6.50 -18.92
N TRP A 157 8.87 7.76 -18.66
CA TRP A 157 7.81 8.46 -19.38
C TRP A 157 8.07 8.54 -20.89
N ILE A 158 9.34 8.60 -21.30
CA ILE A 158 9.77 8.64 -22.71
C ILE A 158 9.34 7.37 -23.44
N VAL A 159 9.39 6.21 -22.77
CA VAL A 159 9.00 4.92 -23.35
C VAL A 159 7.51 4.93 -23.66
N PHE A 160 6.70 5.39 -22.70
CA PHE A 160 5.25 5.50 -22.85
C PHE A 160 4.84 6.56 -23.87
N ALA A 161 5.51 7.73 -23.88
CA ALA A 161 5.24 8.79 -24.85
C ALA A 161 5.55 8.36 -26.29
N LYS A 162 6.67 7.65 -26.50
CA LYS A 162 7.02 7.09 -27.82
C LYS A 162 6.00 6.06 -28.29
N VAL A 163 5.57 5.17 -27.40
CA VAL A 163 4.51 4.22 -27.72
C VAL A 163 3.23 4.97 -28.06
N MET A 164 2.72 5.85 -27.18
CA MET A 164 1.50 6.65 -27.38
C MET A 164 1.48 7.44 -28.70
N ARG A 165 2.61 8.02 -29.11
CA ARG A 165 2.73 8.78 -30.37
C ARG A 165 2.45 7.91 -31.59
N VAL A 166 2.95 6.69 -31.61
CA VAL A 166 2.72 5.73 -32.72
C VAL A 166 1.22 5.42 -32.91
N TRP A 167 0.40 5.61 -31.87
CA TRP A 167 -1.05 5.41 -31.91
C TRP A 167 -1.85 6.67 -32.26
N SER A 168 -1.23 7.86 -32.24
CA SER A 168 -1.89 9.12 -32.62
C SER A 168 -1.79 9.40 -34.12
N ASP A 169 -0.81 8.82 -34.81
CA ASP A 169 -0.54 9.05 -36.23
C ASP A 169 -1.32 8.07 -37.15
N ARG A 170 -2.38 7.41 -36.64
CA ARG A 170 -3.32 6.57 -37.40
C ARG A 170 -4.75 6.81 -36.95
#